data_AF-A0A2R4TCA3-F1
#
_entry.id   AF-A0A2R4TCA3-F1
#
_cell.length_a   1.000
_cell.length_b   1.000
_cell.length_c   1.000
_cell.angle_alpha   90.00
_cell.angle_beta   90.00
_cell.angle_gamma   90.00
#
_symmetry.space_group_name_H-M   'P 1'
#
loop_
_entity.id
_entity.type
_entity.pdbx_description
1 polymer ?
#
loop_
_entity_poly.entity_id
_entity_poly.type
_entity_poly.pdbx_seq_one_letter_code
_entity_poly.pdbx_strand_id
1 'polypeptide(L)'
;MRMRGVVLDSRRWLILLPYPGGERTPNLPDAAGSLLGMRIANMTPPSMARAAVEGMLCGMADALDELRGQGLAVERVVLIGGAARAQAVGQVAAQVFGSAVTMPRPDEYVALGSARQAAWALSGAAEPPRWPHASERMPCRSI
;
A
#
# COMPACT_ATOMS: atom_id res chain seq x y z
N MET A 1 -8.28 12.41 -3.70
CA MET A 1 -6.87 12.34 -4.11
C MET A 1 -6.12 13.66 -3.97
N ARG A 2 -5.56 13.92 -2.78
CA ARG A 2 -4.53 14.94 -2.60
C ARG A 2 -3.18 14.25 -2.83
N MET A 3 -2.61 14.40 -4.02
CA MET A 3 -1.29 13.86 -4.34
C MET A 3 -0.19 14.64 -3.59
N ARG A 4 0.07 14.28 -2.33
CA ARG A 4 1.16 14.87 -1.53
C ARG A 4 2.44 14.04 -1.70
N GLY A 5 3.57 14.72 -1.94
CA GLY A 5 4.91 14.16 -1.71
C GLY A 5 5.57 13.40 -2.87
N VAL A 6 4.82 12.86 -3.84
CA VAL A 6 5.43 12.42 -5.10
C VAL A 6 5.48 13.65 -6.01
N VAL A 7 6.67 14.14 -6.32
CA VAL A 7 6.88 15.13 -7.39
C VAL A 7 6.57 14.44 -8.72
N LEU A 8 5.28 14.26 -9.00
CA LEU A 8 4.77 13.82 -10.29
C LEU A 8 4.86 15.04 -11.19
N ASP A 9 6.06 15.29 -11.72
CA ASP A 9 6.17 16.13 -12.89
C ASP A 9 5.37 15.47 -14.01
N SER A 10 4.11 15.87 -14.15
CA SER A 10 3.21 15.39 -15.20
C SER A 10 3.69 15.76 -16.60
N ARG A 11 4.77 16.56 -16.73
CA ARG A 11 5.49 16.76 -17.99
C ARG A 11 6.38 15.57 -18.35
N ARG A 12 6.81 14.77 -17.37
CA ARG A 12 7.69 13.59 -17.54
C ARG A 12 7.00 12.25 -17.30
N TRP A 13 5.95 12.20 -16.48
CA TRP A 13 5.38 10.93 -16.02
C TRP A 13 3.88 10.77 -16.35
N LEU A 14 3.46 9.51 -16.50
CA LEU A 14 2.07 9.12 -16.63
C LEU A 14 1.42 9.03 -15.24
N ILE A 15 0.13 9.32 -15.16
CA ILE A 15 -0.67 9.17 -13.93
C ILE A 15 -1.82 8.22 -14.23
N LEU A 16 -1.94 7.15 -13.43
CA LEU A 16 -3.05 6.20 -13.52
C LEU A 16 -3.97 6.38 -12.30
N LEU A 17 -5.27 6.56 -12.55
CA LEU A 17 -6.34 6.34 -11.58
C LEU A 17 -6.89 4.93 -11.83
N PRO A 18 -6.56 3.93 -10.98
CA PRO A 18 -6.83 2.53 -11.28
C PRO A 18 -8.22 2.10 -10.80
N TYR A 19 -9.28 2.70 -11.36
CA TYR A 19 -10.68 2.42 -11.01
C TYR A 19 -11.41 1.61 -12.10
N PRO A 20 -10.93 0.41 -12.51
CA PRO A 20 -11.52 -0.32 -13.64
C PRO A 20 -12.96 -0.79 -13.40
N GLY A 21 -13.43 -0.80 -12.15
CA GLY A 21 -14.81 -1.15 -11.79
C GLY A 21 -15.37 -0.22 -10.70
N GLY A 22 -15.03 1.07 -10.77
CA GLY A 22 -15.29 2.02 -9.69
C GLY A 22 -14.26 1.93 -8.56
N GLU A 23 -14.52 2.68 -7.50
CA GLU A 23 -13.71 2.69 -6.27
C GLU A 23 -14.62 2.68 -5.04
N ARG A 24 -14.17 1.99 -3.99
CA ARG A 24 -14.87 1.93 -2.70
C ARG A 24 -14.35 2.99 -1.74
N THR A 25 -13.06 3.29 -1.82
CA THR A 25 -12.42 4.31 -0.99
C THR A 25 -11.56 5.22 -1.85
N PRO A 26 -12.03 6.45 -2.18
CA PRO A 26 -13.32 7.04 -1.84
C PRO A 26 -14.51 6.36 -2.54
N ASN A 27 -15.72 6.55 -2.02
CA ASN A 27 -16.95 5.94 -2.57
C ASN A 27 -17.31 6.55 -3.93
N LEU A 28 -16.78 5.95 -5.00
CA LEU A 28 -16.93 6.36 -6.40
C LEU A 28 -17.29 5.13 -7.25
N PRO A 29 -18.49 4.55 -7.08
CA PRO A 29 -18.86 3.29 -7.72
C PRO A 29 -18.92 3.38 -9.25
N ASP A 30 -19.21 4.57 -9.78
CA ASP A 30 -19.36 4.81 -11.21
C ASP A 30 -18.07 5.38 -11.86
N ALA A 31 -16.98 5.49 -11.10
CA ALA A 31 -15.72 5.96 -11.65
C ALA A 31 -15.11 4.94 -12.62
N ALA A 32 -14.43 5.44 -13.65
CA ALA A 32 -13.69 4.64 -14.60
C ALA A 32 -12.18 4.88 -14.48
N GLY A 33 -11.41 3.85 -14.79
CA GLY A 33 -9.96 3.93 -14.85
C GLY A 33 -9.51 5.01 -15.85
N SER A 34 -8.56 5.84 -15.45
CA SER A 34 -8.10 6.98 -16.26
C SER A 34 -6.59 7.05 -16.32
N LEU A 35 -6.04 7.22 -17.52
CA LEU A 35 -4.62 7.48 -17.74
C LEU A 35 -4.43 8.93 -18.21
N LEU A 36 -3.68 9.71 -17.43
CA LEU A 36 -3.51 11.15 -17.63
C LEU A 36 -2.06 11.49 -17.97
N GLY A 37 -1.87 12.61 -18.66
CA GLY A 37 -0.53 13.14 -18.97
C GLY A 37 0.21 12.44 -20.12
N MET A 38 -0.50 11.70 -20.97
CA MET A 38 0.08 11.01 -22.12
C MET A 38 0.77 11.97 -23.09
N ARG A 39 2.02 11.65 -23.43
CA ARG A 39 2.82 12.26 -24.49
C ARG A 39 3.61 11.17 -25.21
N ILE A 40 3.98 11.40 -26.46
CA ILE A 40 4.84 10.48 -27.22
C ILE A 40 6.13 10.14 -26.43
N ALA A 41 6.72 11.13 -25.76
CA ALA A 41 7.96 10.97 -25.00
C ALA A 41 7.84 10.11 -23.73
N ASN A 42 6.64 9.98 -23.14
CA ASN A 42 6.46 9.27 -21.87
C ASN A 42 5.56 8.02 -21.97
N MET A 43 5.00 7.72 -23.14
CA MET A 43 4.17 6.53 -23.37
C MET A 43 5.04 5.28 -23.59
N THR A 44 5.78 4.90 -22.56
CA THR A 44 6.72 3.76 -22.58
C THR A 44 6.33 2.71 -21.54
N PRO A 45 6.71 1.43 -21.71
CA PRO A 45 6.41 0.39 -20.72
C PRO A 45 6.89 0.72 -19.30
N PRO A 46 8.10 1.28 -19.07
CA PRO A 46 8.53 1.68 -17.73
C PRO A 46 7.65 2.77 -17.10
N SER A 47 7.24 3.78 -17.87
CA SER A 47 6.34 4.83 -17.39
C SER A 47 4.97 4.27 -17.02
N MET A 48 4.45 3.33 -17.81
CA MET A 48 3.18 2.66 -17.53
C MET A 48 3.25 1.80 -16.26
N ALA A 49 4.32 1.01 -16.11
CA ALA A 49 4.55 0.19 -14.93
C ALA A 49 4.66 1.04 -13.65
N ARG A 50 5.40 2.15 -13.74
CA ARG A 50 5.52 3.11 -12.65
C ARG A 50 4.17 3.73 -12.29
N ALA A 51 3.42 4.22 -13.28
CA ALA A 51 2.09 4.81 -13.07
C ALA A 51 1.12 3.80 -12.44
N ALA A 52 1.18 2.52 -12.80
CA ALA A 52 0.37 1.48 -12.19
C ALA A 52 0.70 1.28 -10.71
N VAL A 53 1.99 1.21 -10.36
CA VAL A 53 2.43 1.04 -8.97
C VAL A 53 2.10 2.27 -8.13
N GLU A 54 2.43 3.48 -8.62
CA GLU A 54 2.17 4.73 -7.92
C GLU A 54 0.66 5.00 -7.80
N GLY A 55 -0.13 4.73 -8.85
CA GLY A 55 -1.59 4.88 -8.82
C GLY A 55 -2.25 3.99 -7.77
N MET A 56 -1.88 2.71 -7.72
CA MET A 56 -2.35 1.76 -6.70
C MET A 56 -1.98 2.23 -5.28
N LEU A 57 -0.73 2.63 -5.06
CA LEU A 57 -0.25 3.06 -3.74
C LEU A 57 -0.87 4.38 -3.31
N CYS A 58 -1.09 5.33 -4.23
CA CYS A 58 -1.80 6.56 -3.92
C CYS A 58 -3.26 6.32 -3.54
N GLY A 59 -3.95 5.35 -4.16
CA GLY A 59 -5.28 4.92 -3.74
C GLY A 59 -5.29 4.40 -2.29
N MET A 60 -4.27 3.60 -1.93
CA MET A 60 -4.08 3.17 -0.53
C MET A 60 -3.74 4.33 0.41
N ALA A 61 -3.00 5.35 -0.06
CA ALA A 61 -2.66 6.53 0.72
C ALA A 61 -3.89 7.39 1.02
N ASP A 62 -4.82 7.54 0.07
CA ASP A 62 -6.09 8.22 0.30
C ASP A 62 -6.88 7.51 1.43
N ALA A 63 -6.92 6.17 1.44
CA ALA A 63 -7.54 5.40 2.52
C ALA A 63 -6.79 5.56 3.87
N LEU A 64 -5.47 5.67 3.84
CA LEU A 64 -4.65 5.90 5.03
C LEU A 64 -4.90 7.29 5.64
N ASP A 65 -5.01 8.30 4.77
CA ASP A 65 -5.29 9.68 5.19
C ASP A 65 -6.71 9.84 5.73
N GLU A 66 -7.68 9.06 5.24
CA GLU A 66 -9.02 8.99 5.83
C GLU A 66 -8.97 8.46 7.28
N LEU A 67 -8.21 7.38 7.54
CA LEU A 67 -8.01 6.87 8.90
C LEU A 67 -7.36 7.93 9.82
N ARG A 68 -6.33 8.62 9.32
CA ARG A 68 -5.66 9.72 10.06
C ARG A 68 -6.62 10.89 10.32
N GLY A 69 -7.49 11.21 9.36
CA GLY A 69 -8.51 12.25 9.48
C GLY A 69 -9.51 11.97 10.59
N GLN A 70 -9.73 10.69 10.92
CA GLN A 70 -10.55 10.25 12.06
C GLN A 70 -9.79 10.26 13.39
N GLY A 71 -8.55 10.77 13.43
CA GLY A 71 -7.73 10.85 14.63
C GLY A 71 -6.99 9.56 15.00
N LEU A 72 -6.97 8.55 14.10
CA LEU A 72 -6.24 7.30 14.34
C LEU A 72 -4.75 7.50 14.10
N ALA A 73 -3.93 7.19 15.11
CA ALA A 73 -2.49 7.19 14.98
C ALA A 73 -2.02 5.95 14.19
N VAL A 74 -1.40 6.18 13.04
CA VAL A 74 -0.78 5.11 12.24
C VAL A 74 0.66 4.94 12.69
N GLU A 75 0.91 3.98 13.57
CA GLU A 75 2.25 3.71 14.12
C GLU A 75 3.13 2.87 13.18
N ARG A 76 2.51 2.01 12.37
CA ARG A 76 3.21 1.08 11.48
C ARG A 76 2.34 0.69 10.29
N VAL A 77 2.95 0.70 9.11
CA VAL A 77 2.36 0.10 7.91
C VAL A 77 2.97 -1.27 7.67
N VAL A 78 2.12 -2.28 7.48
CA VAL A 78 2.54 -3.63 7.08
C VAL A 78 1.95 -3.90 5.70
N LEU A 79 2.82 -4.13 4.71
CA LEU A 79 2.44 -4.37 3.33
C LEU A 79 2.54 -5.87 3.02
N ILE A 80 1.41 -6.48 2.66
CA ILE A 80 1.29 -7.91 2.33
C ILE A 80 0.66 -8.10 0.93
N GLY A 81 0.56 -9.35 0.49
CA GLY A 81 -0.04 -9.71 -0.79
C GLY A 81 0.95 -9.76 -1.96
N GLY A 82 0.46 -10.04 -3.17
CA GLY A 82 1.30 -10.31 -4.34
C GLY A 82 2.25 -9.16 -4.70
N ALA A 83 1.76 -7.91 -4.64
CA ALA A 83 2.56 -6.72 -4.93
C ALA A 83 3.72 -6.52 -3.94
N ALA A 84 3.56 -6.98 -2.69
CA ALA A 84 4.58 -6.93 -1.65
C ALA A 84 5.75 -7.91 -1.88
N ARG A 85 5.77 -8.66 -2.99
CA ARG A 85 6.95 -9.46 -3.38
C ARG A 85 8.03 -8.61 -4.06
N ALA A 86 7.66 -7.46 -4.60
CA ALA A 86 8.58 -6.57 -5.28
C ALA A 86 9.11 -5.50 -4.31
N GLN A 87 10.42 -5.53 -4.03
CA GLN A 87 11.06 -4.56 -3.13
C GLN A 87 10.83 -3.10 -3.57
N ALA A 88 10.79 -2.85 -4.89
CA ALA A 88 10.51 -1.53 -5.44
C ALA A 88 9.13 -0.98 -5.00
N VAL A 89 8.12 -1.85 -4.88
CA VAL A 89 6.79 -1.44 -4.38
C VAL A 89 6.88 -0.98 -2.93
N GLY A 90 7.64 -1.68 -2.08
CA GLY A 90 7.88 -1.29 -0.69
C GLY A 90 8.56 0.07 -0.55
N GLN A 91 9.54 0.36 -1.41
CA GLN A 91 10.24 1.64 -1.42
C GLN A 91 9.32 2.80 -1.80
N VAL A 92 8.54 2.63 -2.88
CA VAL A 92 7.56 3.63 -3.32
C VAL A 92 6.45 3.79 -2.28
N ALA A 93 5.99 2.69 -1.67
CA ALA A 93 4.98 2.72 -0.62
C ALA A 93 5.42 3.54 0.59
N ALA A 94 6.67 3.35 1.05
CA ALA A 94 7.20 4.13 2.17
C ALA A 94 7.25 5.64 1.87
N GLN A 95 7.56 6.01 0.62
CA GLN A 95 7.54 7.41 0.17
C GLN A 95 6.12 7.96 0.10
N VAL A 96 5.20 7.22 -0.54
CA VAL A 96 3.80 7.62 -0.75
C VAL A 96 3.04 7.74 0.58
N PHE A 97 3.24 6.81 1.51
CA PHE A 97 2.55 6.84 2.82
C PHE A 97 3.16 7.81 3.82
N GLY A 98 4.39 8.30 3.55
CA GLY A 98 5.17 9.09 4.50
C GLY A 98 5.42 8.32 5.80
N SER A 99 5.64 7.01 5.73
CA SER A 99 5.73 6.12 6.89
C SER A 99 6.60 4.91 6.58
N ALA A 100 7.28 4.35 7.58
CA ALA A 100 8.05 3.13 7.40
C ALA A 100 7.11 1.96 7.08
N VAL A 101 7.49 1.15 6.08
CA VAL A 101 6.71 0.00 5.61
C VAL A 101 7.44 -1.29 6.00
N THR A 102 6.74 -2.21 6.64
CA THR A 102 7.25 -3.56 6.95
C THR A 102 6.64 -4.56 5.98
N MET A 103 7.47 -5.39 5.35
CA MET A 103 7.08 -6.43 4.41
C MET A 103 7.45 -7.78 5.02
N PRO A 104 6.49 -8.50 5.63
CA PRO A 104 6.74 -9.84 6.13
C PRO A 104 7.03 -10.80 4.99
N ARG A 105 7.75 -11.90 5.27
CA ARG A 105 7.79 -13.00 4.32
C ARG A 105 6.36 -13.53 4.07
N PRO A 106 5.99 -13.87 2.84
CA PRO A 106 4.69 -14.47 2.54
C PRO A 106 4.43 -15.69 3.42
N ASP A 107 3.24 -15.78 4.00
CA ASP A 107 2.84 -16.86 4.89
C ASP A 107 1.31 -17.00 4.90
N GLU A 108 0.81 -18.08 5.51
CA GLU A 108 -0.62 -18.37 5.63
C GLU A 108 -1.25 -17.62 6.80
N TYR A 109 -1.26 -16.28 6.72
CA TYR A 109 -1.61 -15.39 7.84
C TYR A 109 -2.98 -15.69 8.47
N VAL A 110 -3.96 -16.12 7.66
CA VAL A 110 -5.30 -16.49 8.14
C VAL A 110 -5.26 -17.79 8.94
N ALA A 111 -4.57 -18.81 8.43
CA ALA A 111 -4.43 -20.11 9.11
C ALA A 111 -3.61 -19.97 10.39
N LEU A 112 -2.49 -19.25 10.34
CA LEU A 112 -1.66 -18.94 11.49
C LEU A 112 -2.41 -18.11 12.54
N GLY A 113 -3.16 -17.09 12.13
CA GLY A 113 -4.00 -16.31 13.03
C GLY A 113 -5.03 -17.17 13.76
N SER A 114 -5.71 -18.05 13.02
CA SER A 114 -6.70 -18.99 13.56
C SER A 114 -6.08 -19.97 14.55
N ALA A 115 -4.93 -20.56 14.19
CA ALA A 115 -4.21 -21.47 15.07
C ALA A 115 -3.73 -20.77 16.35
N ARG A 116 -3.25 -19.52 16.23
CA ARG A 116 -2.80 -18.71 17.36
C ARG A 116 -3.94 -18.39 18.30
N GLN A 117 -5.12 -18.06 17.77
CA GLN A 117 -6.33 -17.80 18.54
C GLN A 117 -6.80 -19.06 19.28
N ALA A 118 -6.80 -20.23 18.61
CA ALA A 118 -7.17 -21.50 19.24
C ALA A 118 -6.21 -21.88 20.38
N ALA A 119 -4.90 -21.74 20.15
CA ALA A 119 -3.88 -21.97 21.18
C ALA A 119 -4.03 -21.01 22.37
N TRP A 120 -4.36 -19.73 22.11
CA TRP A 120 -4.61 -18.75 23.17
C TRP A 120 -5.82 -19.15 24.03
N ALA A 121 -6.96 -19.45 23.40
CA ALA A 121 -8.16 -19.87 24.10
C ALA A 121 -7.94 -21.13 24.95
N LEU A 122 -7.20 -22.11 24.43
CA LEU A 122 -6.85 -23.33 25.16
C LEU A 122 -5.93 -23.05 26.36
N SER A 123 -5.00 -22.10 26.23
CA SER A 123 -4.02 -21.81 27.27
C SER A 123 -4.61 -21.13 28.52
N GLY A 124 -5.73 -20.42 28.38
CA GLY A 124 -6.28 -19.57 29.44
C GLY A 124 -5.37 -18.40 29.87
N ALA A 125 -4.28 -18.14 29.14
CA ALA A 125 -3.34 -17.08 29.46
C ALA A 125 -3.96 -15.69 29.19
N ALA A 126 -3.49 -14.67 29.93
CA ALA A 126 -3.92 -13.29 29.72
C ALA A 126 -3.53 -12.74 28.33
N GLU A 127 -2.48 -13.29 27.72
CA GLU A 127 -1.90 -12.82 26.46
C GLU A 127 -1.78 -13.95 25.44
N PRO A 128 -1.91 -13.65 24.13
CA PRO A 128 -1.75 -14.66 23.09
C PRO A 128 -0.30 -15.15 22.97
N PRO A 129 -0.07 -16.43 22.59
CA PRO A 129 1.26 -16.98 22.47
C PRO A 129 2.09 -16.19 21.43
N ARG A 130 3.40 -16.08 21.67
CA ARG A 130 4.35 -15.42 20.77
C ARG A 130 4.95 -16.46 19.82
N TRP A 131 4.66 -16.32 18.53
CA TRP A 131 5.27 -17.12 17.47
C TRP A 131 6.23 -16.26 16.64
N PRO A 132 7.39 -16.79 16.24
CA PRO A 132 8.35 -16.04 15.45
C PRO A 132 7.82 -15.82 14.01
N HIS A 133 8.03 -14.61 13.48
CA HIS A 133 7.72 -14.28 12.09
C HIS A 133 8.86 -13.43 11.50
N ALA A 134 9.33 -13.78 10.30
CA ALA A 134 10.37 -13.04 9.60
C ALA A 134 9.78 -11.84 8.80
N SER A 135 10.42 -10.66 8.89
CA SER A 135 10.01 -9.48 8.13
C SER A 135 11.18 -8.61 7.69
N GLU A 136 11.03 -7.93 6.55
CA GLU A 136 11.93 -6.90 6.04
C GLU A 136 11.32 -5.52 6.30
N ARG A 137 12.14 -4.50 6.61
CA ARG A 137 11.68 -3.14 6.89
C ARG A 137 12.23 -2.16 5.86
N MET A 138 11.33 -1.47 5.18
CA MET A 138 11.62 -0.38 4.25
C MET A 138 11.51 0.97 4.97
N PRO A 139 12.62 1.70 5.17
CA PRO A 139 12.59 3.00 5.83
C PRO A 139 11.93 4.06 4.95
N CYS A 140 11.24 5.02 5.55
CA CYS A 140 10.83 6.25 4.86
C CYS A 140 12.07 7.14 4.72
N ARG A 141 12.54 7.38 3.49
CA ARG A 141 13.60 8.36 3.20
C ARG A 141 12.95 9.61 2.62
N SER A 142 13.14 10.75 3.28
CA SER A 142 12.84 12.06 2.72
C SER A 142 13.81 12.37 1.58
N ILE A 143 13.31 12.95 0.48
CA ILE A 143 14.13 13.54 -0.60
C ILE A 143 14.68 14.88 -0.11
#